data_AF-A0A2I0TRL5-F1
#
_entry.id   AF-A0A2I0TRL5-F1
#
_cell.length_a   1.000
_cell.length_b   1.000
_cell.length_c   1.000
_cell.angle_alpha   90.00
_cell.angle_beta   90.00
_cell.angle_gamma   90.00
#
_symmetry.space_group_name_H-M   'P 1'
#
loop_
_entity.id
_entity.type
_entity.pdbx_description
1 polymer ?
#
loop_
_entity_poly.entity_id
_entity_poly.type
_entity_poly.pdbx_seq_one_letter_code
_entity_poly.pdbx_strand_id
1 'polypeptide(L)'
;MHPRRLLTTQAYFGFLLGGLPAWLLEKKSIVLRSSDSDYLAAVEKWMGVLLPKMRPHLYHNGGPVIMVQVENEYGSYFACDYDYLRSLLKLFRQHLGEEVVLFTTDGASQFHLRCGALQGLYATVDFAPVSEGIDFVSVFFLAKINVYKAAETVPQGVLERGKSLTINVTGKAGANLDILVENMGRVNFGRYNNDFKGLVSNLTLDEDTLVEWEIYPLDIDGAVNHGINGHLDRQERSIGSPLSYEAPTFYTGRLSIPEGIPDLPQDTYVKFPGWTKGQIWINGFNLGRYWPARGPQLTLFVPRNILVSSEPNNITVLELEHSPCTTQACEIEFVDKPTINATAEYENDAPQLFVRDIRLNHL
;
A
#
# COMPACT_ATOMS: atom_id res chain seq x y z
N MET A 1 -33.57 5.53 -12.56
CA MET A 1 -32.45 4.99 -11.74
C MET A 1 -31.29 4.78 -12.68
N HIS A 2 -30.15 5.37 -12.37
CA HIS A 2 -28.94 5.32 -13.18
C HIS A 2 -27.76 4.93 -12.27
N PRO A 3 -26.74 4.29 -12.84
CA PRO A 3 -25.73 3.57 -12.08
C PRO A 3 -24.83 4.51 -11.26
N ARG A 4 -24.61 4.15 -10.00
CA ARG A 4 -23.57 4.73 -9.13
C ARG A 4 -22.42 3.74 -9.07
N ARG A 5 -21.21 4.13 -9.50
CA ARG A 5 -20.11 3.18 -9.67
C ARG A 5 -19.01 3.40 -8.65
N LEU A 6 -18.60 2.32 -8.00
CA LEU A 6 -17.41 2.29 -7.14
C LEU A 6 -16.31 1.54 -7.90
N LEU A 7 -15.22 2.23 -8.19
CA LEU A 7 -14.02 1.64 -8.79
C LEU A 7 -12.98 1.43 -7.69
N THR A 8 -12.44 0.23 -7.52
CA THR A 8 -11.43 -0.04 -6.48
C THR A 8 -10.10 -0.46 -7.08
N THR A 9 -9.01 0.17 -6.66
CA THR A 9 -7.65 -0.20 -7.06
C THR A 9 -6.91 -0.90 -5.91
N GLN A 10 -6.07 -1.87 -6.28
CA GLN A 10 -5.09 -2.45 -5.38
C GLN A 10 -3.71 -1.89 -5.71
N ALA A 11 -2.93 -1.58 -4.69
CA ALA A 11 -1.61 -1.04 -4.90
C ALA A 11 -0.63 -1.57 -3.85
N TYR A 12 0.60 -1.82 -4.29
CA TYR A 12 1.60 -2.59 -3.59
C TYR A 12 2.77 -1.69 -3.19
N PHE A 13 2.95 -1.41 -1.90
CA PHE A 13 4.21 -0.88 -1.34
C PHE A 13 4.24 -1.08 0.17
N GLY A 14 5.41 -1.43 0.73
CA GLY A 14 5.58 -1.81 2.14
C GLY A 14 5.06 -3.23 2.48
N PHE A 15 5.41 -3.74 3.67
CA PHE A 15 4.84 -5.00 4.18
C PHE A 15 3.35 -4.78 4.52
N LEU A 16 2.49 -4.89 3.51
CA LEU A 16 1.04 -4.71 3.63
C LEU A 16 0.47 -5.64 4.68
N LEU A 17 -0.33 -5.11 5.61
CA LEU A 17 -0.95 -5.90 6.69
C LEU A 17 0.07 -6.69 7.53
N GLY A 18 1.32 -6.20 7.63
CA GLY A 18 2.40 -6.92 8.31
C GLY A 18 2.75 -8.27 7.66
N GLY A 19 2.43 -8.44 6.37
CA GLY A 19 2.66 -9.68 5.62
C GLY A 19 1.51 -10.69 5.72
N LEU A 20 0.47 -10.39 6.50
CA LEU A 20 -0.72 -11.22 6.57
C LEU A 20 -1.52 -11.10 5.25
N PRO A 21 -2.05 -12.22 4.72
CA PRO A 21 -2.88 -12.15 3.52
C PRO A 21 -4.22 -11.44 3.76
N ALA A 22 -4.61 -10.55 2.84
CA ALA A 22 -5.83 -9.76 2.97
C ALA A 22 -7.13 -10.59 3.00
N TRP A 23 -7.12 -11.79 2.41
CA TRP A 23 -8.29 -12.70 2.41
C TRP A 23 -8.65 -13.18 3.82
N LEU A 24 -7.75 -13.08 4.80
CA LEU A 24 -8.09 -13.34 6.21
C LEU A 24 -9.24 -12.44 6.70
N LEU A 25 -9.37 -11.24 6.13
CA LEU A 25 -10.40 -10.27 6.48
C LEU A 25 -11.78 -10.62 5.90
N GLU A 26 -11.92 -11.65 5.05
CA GLU A 26 -13.24 -12.13 4.60
C GLU A 26 -14.14 -12.49 5.80
N LYS A 27 -13.54 -13.06 6.86
CA LYS A 27 -14.18 -13.16 8.17
C LYS A 27 -14.10 -11.79 8.87
N LYS A 28 -15.18 -11.02 8.82
CA LYS A 28 -15.25 -9.66 9.41
C LYS A 28 -14.91 -9.58 10.90
N SER A 29 -15.17 -10.65 11.64
CA SER A 29 -14.94 -10.74 13.08
C SER A 29 -13.62 -11.45 13.44
N ILE A 30 -12.74 -11.70 12.48
CA ILE A 30 -11.46 -12.38 12.75
C ILE A 30 -10.62 -11.55 13.71
N VAL A 31 -10.01 -12.21 14.68
CA VAL A 31 -9.01 -11.59 15.55
C VAL A 31 -7.63 -12.05 15.08
N LEU A 32 -6.96 -11.20 14.31
CA LEU A 32 -5.61 -11.47 13.82
C LEU A 32 -4.64 -11.62 14.99
N ARG A 33 -3.57 -12.42 14.79
CA ARG A 33 -2.50 -12.65 15.79
C ARG A 33 -3.08 -13.08 17.15
N SER A 34 -3.97 -14.07 17.14
CA SER A 34 -4.60 -14.62 18.35
C SER A 34 -4.94 -16.10 18.14
N SER A 35 -5.54 -16.74 19.14
CA SER A 35 -6.04 -18.12 19.07
C SER A 35 -7.41 -18.26 18.38
N ASP A 36 -7.86 -17.24 17.63
CA ASP A 36 -9.01 -17.37 16.74
C ASP A 36 -8.81 -18.60 15.83
N SER A 37 -9.76 -19.54 15.85
CA SER A 37 -9.63 -20.83 15.18
C SER A 37 -9.46 -20.71 13.67
N ASP A 38 -10.11 -19.73 13.04
CA ASP A 38 -10.01 -19.53 11.59
C ASP A 38 -8.67 -18.90 11.22
N TYR A 39 -8.16 -18.00 12.08
CA TYR A 39 -6.82 -17.44 11.93
C TYR A 39 -5.75 -18.52 12.10
N LEU A 40 -5.81 -19.32 13.16
CA LEU A 40 -4.86 -20.41 13.40
C LEU A 40 -4.91 -21.46 12.30
N ALA A 41 -6.08 -21.85 11.80
CA ALA A 41 -6.20 -22.79 10.69
C ALA A 41 -5.50 -22.27 9.41
N ALA A 42 -5.63 -20.97 9.13
CA ALA A 42 -4.91 -20.33 8.03
C ALA A 42 -3.39 -20.33 8.24
N VAL A 43 -2.93 -20.01 9.46
CA VAL A 43 -1.50 -20.03 9.84
C VAL A 43 -0.92 -21.43 9.70
N GLU A 44 -1.59 -22.45 10.25
CA GLU A 44 -1.17 -23.85 10.17
C GLU A 44 -1.03 -24.31 8.73
N LYS A 45 -2.01 -24.00 7.87
CA LYS A 45 -1.96 -24.33 6.45
C LYS A 45 -0.76 -23.68 5.74
N TRP A 46 -0.49 -22.41 6.02
CA TRP A 46 0.64 -21.69 5.42
C TRP A 46 1.99 -22.24 5.90
N MET A 47 2.15 -22.36 7.23
CA MET A 47 3.39 -22.84 7.84
C MET A 47 3.67 -24.31 7.50
N GLY A 48 2.63 -25.12 7.33
CA GLY A 48 2.74 -26.49 6.84
C GLY A 48 3.29 -26.60 5.41
N VAL A 49 3.31 -25.50 4.64
CA VAL A 49 4.00 -25.42 3.34
C VAL A 49 5.38 -24.78 3.48
N LEU A 50 5.49 -23.69 4.24
CA LEU A 50 6.71 -22.90 4.36
C LEU A 50 7.80 -23.64 5.17
N LEU A 51 7.48 -24.08 6.39
CA LEU A 51 8.47 -24.63 7.32
C LEU A 51 9.15 -25.90 6.80
N PRO A 52 8.45 -26.85 6.12
CA PRO A 52 9.13 -27.97 5.47
C PRO A 52 10.13 -27.55 4.39
N LYS A 53 9.88 -26.46 3.66
CA LYS A 53 10.84 -25.91 2.68
C LYS A 53 12.03 -25.24 3.36
N MET A 54 11.84 -24.69 4.56
CA MET A 54 12.92 -24.09 5.35
C MET A 54 13.82 -25.13 6.03
N ARG A 55 13.28 -26.31 6.38
CA ARG A 55 13.99 -27.34 7.13
C ARG A 55 15.36 -27.76 6.54
N PRO A 56 15.51 -28.01 5.23
CA PRO A 56 16.81 -28.36 4.65
C PRO A 56 17.85 -27.24 4.75
N HIS A 57 17.39 -25.99 4.94
CA HIS A 57 18.26 -24.82 5.07
C HIS A 57 18.69 -24.54 6.52
N LEU A 58 18.25 -25.34 7.49
CA LEU A 58 18.70 -25.23 8.88
C LEU A 58 20.19 -25.59 9.00
N TYR A 59 20.89 -24.92 9.91
CA TYR A 59 22.34 -25.08 10.08
C TYR A 59 22.75 -26.51 10.43
N HIS A 60 22.00 -27.18 11.30
CA HIS A 60 22.24 -28.60 11.63
C HIS A 60 21.93 -29.56 10.46
N ASN A 61 21.25 -29.08 9.41
CA ASN A 61 21.02 -29.80 8.15
C ASN A 61 21.99 -29.35 7.03
N GLY A 62 23.02 -28.56 7.34
CA GLY A 62 24.02 -28.09 6.40
C GLY A 62 23.67 -26.79 5.66
N GLY A 63 22.58 -26.11 6.05
CA GLY A 63 22.17 -24.84 5.46
C GLY A 63 22.62 -23.60 6.26
N PRO A 64 22.20 -22.39 5.83
CA PRO A 64 22.64 -21.14 6.46
C PRO A 64 21.79 -20.68 7.66
N VAL A 65 20.62 -21.29 7.93
CA VAL A 65 19.67 -20.80 8.93
C VAL A 65 20.03 -21.29 10.34
N ILE A 66 20.59 -20.40 11.17
CA ILE A 66 21.05 -20.72 12.53
C ILE A 66 19.98 -20.54 13.61
N MET A 67 19.03 -19.61 13.43
CA MET A 67 17.95 -19.31 14.38
C MET A 67 16.70 -18.87 13.61
N VAL A 68 15.52 -19.05 14.20
CA VAL A 68 14.24 -18.67 13.59
C VAL A 68 13.38 -17.91 14.58
N GLN A 69 12.93 -16.71 14.21
CA GLN A 69 12.04 -15.91 15.04
C GLN A 69 10.60 -16.46 14.98
N VAL A 70 9.93 -16.54 16.12
CA VAL A 70 8.51 -16.88 16.25
C VAL A 70 7.74 -15.61 16.60
N GLU A 71 6.79 -15.25 15.75
CA GLU A 71 6.08 -13.96 15.83
C GLU A 71 7.03 -12.74 15.75
N ASN A 72 6.50 -11.53 15.83
CA ASN A 72 7.28 -10.29 15.80
C ASN A 72 6.69 -9.23 16.73
N GLU A 73 7.43 -8.83 17.76
CA GLU A 73 7.01 -7.80 18.73
C GLU A 73 5.58 -8.04 19.24
N TYR A 74 5.28 -9.28 19.62
CA TYR A 74 3.94 -9.64 20.07
C TYR A 74 3.55 -8.93 21.37
N GLY A 75 4.56 -8.55 22.17
CA GLY A 75 4.43 -7.68 23.33
C GLY A 75 3.82 -6.31 23.03
N SER A 76 3.96 -5.82 21.80
CA SER A 76 3.37 -4.56 21.33
C SER A 76 1.93 -4.72 20.83
N TYR A 77 1.41 -5.95 20.77
CA TYR A 77 0.06 -6.25 20.32
C TYR A 77 -0.91 -6.41 21.49
N PHE A 78 -2.12 -5.86 21.35
CA PHE A 78 -3.08 -5.75 22.45
C PHE A 78 -3.63 -7.10 22.95
N ALA A 79 -3.57 -8.17 22.14
CA ALA A 79 -4.24 -9.42 22.44
C ALA A 79 -3.61 -10.17 23.63
N CYS A 80 -2.28 -10.12 23.79
CA CYS A 80 -1.53 -10.82 24.84
C CYS A 80 -1.95 -12.30 25.02
N ASP A 81 -2.25 -12.98 23.91
CA ASP A 81 -2.73 -14.36 23.91
C ASP A 81 -1.53 -15.34 23.87
N TYR A 82 -1.28 -16.04 24.99
CA TYR A 82 -0.21 -17.03 25.10
C TYR A 82 -0.58 -18.38 24.49
N ASP A 83 -1.86 -18.72 24.33
CA ASP A 83 -2.26 -19.96 23.67
C ASP A 83 -1.91 -19.89 22.18
N TYR A 84 -1.98 -18.70 21.60
CA TYR A 84 -1.49 -18.42 20.26
C TYR A 84 0.02 -18.66 20.16
N LEU A 85 0.83 -18.04 21.02
CA LEU A 85 2.28 -18.23 21.01
C LEU A 85 2.68 -19.69 21.25
N ARG A 86 1.98 -20.40 22.15
CA ARG A 86 2.20 -21.84 22.39
C ARG A 86 1.85 -22.68 21.16
N SER A 87 0.79 -22.33 20.44
CA SER A 87 0.40 -22.99 19.19
C SER A 87 1.46 -22.80 18.11
N LEU A 88 2.01 -21.59 17.98
CA LEU A 88 3.13 -21.32 17.06
C LEU A 88 4.39 -22.09 17.44
N LEU A 89 4.79 -22.08 18.72
CA LEU A 89 5.95 -22.85 19.18
C LEU A 89 5.80 -24.33 18.81
N LYS A 90 4.63 -24.94 19.10
CA LYS A 90 4.35 -26.33 18.74
C LYS A 90 4.47 -26.57 17.23
N LEU A 91 3.88 -25.70 16.43
CA LEU A 91 3.91 -25.79 14.97
C LEU A 91 5.33 -25.69 14.40
N PHE A 92 6.15 -24.78 14.93
CA PHE A 92 7.54 -24.62 14.52
C PHE A 92 8.36 -25.85 14.91
N ARG A 93 8.22 -26.36 16.14
CA ARG A 93 8.89 -27.59 16.60
C ARG A 93 8.51 -28.80 15.76
N GLN A 94 7.22 -28.96 15.46
CA GLN A 94 6.73 -30.05 14.63
C GLN A 94 7.42 -30.11 13.26
N HIS A 95 7.68 -28.97 12.63
CA HIS A 95 8.26 -28.93 11.28
C HIS A 95 9.80 -28.82 11.27
N LEU A 96 10.39 -28.04 12.18
CA LEU A 96 11.80 -27.69 12.16
C LEU A 96 12.67 -28.55 13.11
N GLY A 97 12.08 -29.28 14.05
CA GLY A 97 12.81 -30.05 15.06
C GLY A 97 13.15 -29.25 16.33
N GLU A 98 13.84 -29.91 17.25
CA GLU A 98 14.19 -29.38 18.58
C GLU A 98 15.54 -28.64 18.57
N GLU A 99 16.36 -28.89 17.55
CA GLU A 99 17.75 -28.46 17.44
C GLU A 99 17.88 -27.00 17.00
N VAL A 100 16.90 -26.47 16.27
CA VAL A 100 16.88 -25.06 15.87
C VAL A 100 16.61 -24.17 17.09
N VAL A 101 17.35 -23.07 17.20
CA VAL A 101 17.06 -22.05 18.21
C VAL A 101 15.85 -21.23 17.74
N LEU A 102 14.76 -21.30 18.50
CA LEU A 102 13.58 -20.47 18.31
C LEU A 102 13.62 -19.30 19.28
N PHE A 103 13.33 -18.10 18.80
CA PHE A 103 13.43 -16.88 19.60
C PHE A 103 12.26 -15.92 19.35
N THR A 104 12.04 -14.97 20.25
CA THR A 104 11.12 -13.83 20.07
C THR A 104 11.91 -12.53 20.11
N THR A 105 11.36 -11.47 19.53
CA THR A 105 11.92 -10.10 19.58
C THR A 105 10.82 -9.15 19.99
N ASP A 106 11.09 -8.32 21.00
CA ASP A 106 10.17 -7.31 21.52
C ASP A 106 10.93 -6.03 21.93
N GLY A 107 10.26 -4.88 21.96
CA GLY A 107 10.90 -3.64 22.41
C GLY A 107 11.52 -3.76 23.81
N ALA A 108 12.70 -3.17 24.03
CA ALA A 108 13.50 -3.26 25.26
C ALA A 108 12.87 -2.66 26.54
N SER A 109 11.72 -3.20 26.98
CA SER A 109 11.01 -2.82 28.20
C SER A 109 10.28 -4.01 28.82
N GLN A 110 10.04 -3.98 30.12
CA GLN A 110 9.24 -5.00 30.80
C GLN A 110 7.80 -5.08 30.26
N PHE A 111 7.26 -3.95 29.79
CA PHE A 111 5.90 -3.88 29.25
C PHE A 111 5.74 -4.78 28.02
N HIS A 112 6.65 -4.65 27.03
CA HIS A 112 6.61 -5.49 25.83
C HIS A 112 6.97 -6.95 26.15
N LEU A 113 8.04 -7.18 26.92
CA LEU A 113 8.46 -8.54 27.27
C LEU A 113 7.41 -9.33 28.05
N ARG A 114 6.53 -8.65 28.80
CA ARG A 114 5.43 -9.30 29.53
C ARG A 114 4.61 -10.18 28.61
N CYS A 115 4.11 -9.66 27.50
CA CYS A 115 3.23 -10.39 26.58
C CYS A 115 3.96 -11.05 25.41
N GLY A 116 5.20 -10.62 25.10
CA GLY A 116 5.96 -11.12 23.95
C GLY A 116 6.86 -12.32 24.23
N ALA A 117 7.33 -12.50 25.47
CA ALA A 117 8.19 -13.62 25.83
C ALA A 117 7.38 -14.89 26.17
N LEU A 118 7.90 -16.06 25.79
CA LEU A 118 7.31 -17.36 26.11
C LEU A 118 8.40 -18.36 26.52
N GLN A 119 8.15 -19.12 27.60
CA GLN A 119 9.03 -20.23 28.00
C GLN A 119 9.22 -21.22 26.84
N GLY A 120 10.48 -21.55 26.53
CA GLY A 120 10.84 -22.41 25.39
C GLY A 120 11.24 -21.65 24.13
N LEU A 121 11.05 -20.32 24.11
CA LEU A 121 11.61 -19.40 23.11
C LEU A 121 12.66 -18.51 23.78
N TYR A 122 13.79 -18.29 23.11
CA TYR A 122 14.80 -17.35 23.61
C TYR A 122 14.31 -15.91 23.42
N ALA A 123 14.19 -15.13 24.48
CA ALA A 123 13.71 -13.74 24.37
C ALA A 123 14.87 -12.81 23.98
N THR A 124 14.69 -12.05 22.90
CA THR A 124 15.59 -10.97 22.47
C THR A 124 14.85 -9.63 22.49
N VAL A 125 15.61 -8.53 22.40
CA VAL A 125 15.04 -7.18 22.37
C VAL A 125 15.56 -6.37 21.20
N ASP A 126 14.73 -5.46 20.70
CA ASP A 126 15.14 -4.40 19.79
C ASP A 126 15.02 -3.01 20.45
N PHE A 127 15.79 -2.06 19.91
CA PHE A 127 15.79 -0.67 20.33
C PHE A 127 16.42 0.21 19.25
N ALA A 128 16.02 1.49 19.23
CA ALA A 128 16.69 2.54 18.46
C ALA A 128 17.49 3.45 19.40
N PRO A 129 18.50 4.19 18.91
CA PRO A 129 19.13 5.27 19.67
C PRO A 129 18.05 6.25 20.15
N VAL A 130 18.11 6.65 21.42
CA VAL A 130 17.09 7.52 22.03
C VAL A 130 17.23 8.94 21.47
N SER A 131 16.63 9.22 20.32
CA SER A 131 16.45 10.59 19.81
C SER A 131 15.31 10.65 18.79
N GLU A 132 14.24 11.30 19.22
CA GLU A 132 13.11 11.84 18.46
C GLU A 132 12.24 10.86 17.66
N GLY A 133 10.93 11.14 17.71
CA GLY A 133 9.88 10.23 17.26
C GLY A 133 10.08 9.81 15.82
N ILE A 134 10.13 8.50 15.59
CA ILE A 134 9.90 7.95 14.27
C ILE A 134 8.40 8.14 14.01
N ASP A 135 8.06 9.05 13.11
CA ASP A 135 6.72 9.11 12.57
C ASP A 135 6.46 7.80 11.83
N PHE A 136 5.57 6.98 12.38
CA PHE A 136 5.02 5.85 11.66
C PHE A 136 4.30 6.42 10.43
N VAL A 137 4.80 6.08 9.24
CA VAL A 137 4.17 6.45 7.98
C VAL A 137 2.77 5.86 7.99
N SER A 138 1.79 6.73 8.25
CA SER A 138 0.38 6.38 8.22
C SER A 138 0.04 5.99 6.79
N VAL A 139 -0.52 4.81 6.63
CA VAL A 139 -0.98 4.38 5.32
C VAL A 139 -2.33 5.03 5.07
N PHE A 140 -2.30 6.08 4.24
CA PHE A 140 -3.45 6.93 3.96
C PHE A 140 -4.58 6.16 3.25
N PHE A 141 -5.77 6.72 3.22
CA PHE A 141 -6.85 6.29 2.33
C PHE A 141 -7.27 7.51 1.54
N LEU A 142 -7.46 7.34 0.22
CA LEU A 142 -7.96 8.35 -0.68
C LEU A 142 -9.10 7.77 -1.50
N ALA A 143 -10.22 8.49 -1.52
CA ALA A 143 -11.35 8.23 -2.39
C ALA A 143 -11.59 9.48 -3.25
N LYS A 144 -11.39 9.36 -4.56
CA LYS A 144 -11.66 10.44 -5.51
C LYS A 144 -13.09 10.35 -6.01
N ILE A 145 -13.81 11.47 -5.98
CA ILE A 145 -15.22 11.54 -6.41
C ILE A 145 -15.30 12.29 -7.75
N ASN A 146 -15.91 11.65 -8.74
CA ASN A 146 -16.22 12.22 -10.04
C ASN A 146 -17.73 12.18 -10.28
N VAL A 147 -18.29 13.24 -10.85
CA VAL A 147 -19.71 13.30 -11.26
C VAL A 147 -19.79 13.42 -12.77
N TYR A 148 -20.68 12.63 -13.39
CA TYR A 148 -20.83 12.62 -14.85
C TYR A 148 -21.98 13.51 -15.30
N LYS A 149 -21.73 14.21 -16.41
CA LYS A 149 -22.77 14.84 -17.22
C LYS A 149 -22.57 14.40 -18.67
N ALA A 150 -23.50 13.61 -19.20
CA ALA A 150 -23.62 13.31 -20.63
C ALA A 150 -22.28 13.10 -21.38
N ALA A 151 -21.56 12.03 -21.01
CA ALA A 151 -20.25 11.60 -21.57
C ALA A 151 -19.00 12.43 -21.20
N GLU A 152 -19.12 13.48 -20.39
CA GLU A 152 -17.98 14.21 -19.83
C GLU A 152 -17.84 13.95 -18.32
N THR A 153 -16.63 13.53 -17.91
CA THR A 153 -16.25 13.34 -16.50
C THR A 153 -15.89 14.69 -15.90
N VAL A 154 -16.61 15.15 -14.87
CA VAL A 154 -16.27 16.37 -14.14
C VAL A 154 -15.72 15.98 -12.75
N PRO A 155 -14.40 16.06 -12.55
CA PRO A 155 -13.79 15.80 -11.24
C PRO A 155 -14.33 16.77 -10.19
N GLN A 156 -14.83 16.24 -9.07
CA GLN A 156 -15.37 17.08 -7.99
C GLN A 156 -14.33 17.32 -6.89
N GLY A 157 -13.49 16.31 -6.60
CA GLY A 157 -12.36 16.41 -5.68
C GLY A 157 -12.07 15.10 -4.96
N VAL A 158 -11.42 15.18 -3.81
CA VAL A 158 -10.86 14.02 -3.09
C VAL A 158 -11.33 14.01 -1.63
N LEU A 159 -11.85 12.86 -1.19
CA LEU A 159 -12.04 12.52 0.21
C LEU A 159 -10.79 11.77 0.72
N GLU A 160 -10.36 12.11 1.92
CA GLU A 160 -9.13 11.59 2.53
C GLU A 160 -9.37 11.17 3.99
N ARG A 161 -9.03 9.91 4.32
CA ARG A 161 -9.15 9.39 5.69
C ARG A 161 -8.24 10.17 6.62
N GLY A 162 -8.80 10.66 7.72
CA GLY A 162 -8.07 11.43 8.73
C GLY A 162 -7.87 12.91 8.37
N LYS A 163 -8.33 13.37 7.20
CA LYS A 163 -8.26 14.78 6.79
C LYS A 163 -9.62 15.35 6.40
N SER A 164 -10.24 14.83 5.34
CA SER A 164 -11.52 15.35 4.83
C SER A 164 -12.48 14.23 4.46
N LEU A 165 -13.63 14.17 5.14
CA LEU A 165 -14.69 13.18 4.90
C LEU A 165 -15.93 13.78 4.23
N THR A 166 -15.87 15.06 3.83
CA THR A 166 -17.00 15.78 3.24
C THR A 166 -16.51 16.62 2.07
N ILE A 167 -17.29 16.65 0.98
CA ILE A 167 -17.02 17.49 -0.18
C ILE A 167 -18.33 17.98 -0.78
N ASN A 168 -18.33 19.21 -1.27
CA ASN A 168 -19.46 19.74 -2.03
C ASN A 168 -19.42 19.17 -3.44
N VAL A 169 -20.50 18.54 -3.87
CA VAL A 169 -20.67 18.03 -5.23
C VAL A 169 -21.78 18.80 -5.93
N THR A 170 -21.62 19.06 -7.22
CA THR A 170 -22.66 19.69 -8.05
C THR A 170 -23.06 18.76 -9.18
N GLY A 171 -24.37 18.65 -9.43
CA GLY A 171 -24.89 17.74 -10.44
C GLY A 171 -26.38 17.94 -10.68
N LYS A 172 -26.88 17.40 -11.80
CA LYS A 172 -28.31 17.32 -12.06
C LYS A 172 -28.87 16.05 -11.41
N ALA A 173 -30.13 16.09 -11.00
CA ALA A 173 -30.83 14.89 -10.57
C ALA A 173 -30.74 13.79 -11.65
N GLY A 174 -30.36 12.57 -11.24
CA GLY A 174 -30.15 11.43 -12.14
C GLY A 174 -28.77 11.35 -12.79
N ALA A 175 -27.84 12.26 -12.47
CA ALA A 175 -26.43 12.13 -12.87
C ALA A 175 -25.77 10.89 -12.25
N ASN A 176 -24.80 10.30 -12.95
CA ASN A 176 -23.97 9.23 -12.40
C ASN A 176 -22.92 9.82 -11.46
N LEU A 177 -22.70 9.12 -10.34
CA LEU A 177 -21.65 9.39 -9.38
C LEU A 177 -20.67 8.23 -9.42
N ASP A 178 -19.42 8.49 -9.81
CA ASP A 178 -18.36 7.49 -9.72
C ASP A 178 -17.36 7.88 -8.64
N ILE A 179 -16.92 6.87 -7.89
CA ILE A 179 -15.94 7.03 -6.83
C ILE A 179 -14.79 6.06 -7.11
N LEU A 180 -13.61 6.60 -7.39
CA LEU A 180 -12.38 5.82 -7.48
C LEU A 180 -11.75 5.75 -6.09
N VAL A 181 -11.71 4.56 -5.51
CA VAL A 181 -11.12 4.32 -4.19
C VAL A 181 -9.80 3.61 -4.32
N GLU A 182 -8.77 4.22 -3.78
CA GLU A 182 -7.42 3.68 -3.76
C GLU A 182 -7.12 2.99 -2.43
N ASN A 183 -6.74 1.72 -2.49
CA ASN A 183 -6.11 1.08 -1.35
C ASN A 183 -4.66 1.58 -1.24
N MET A 184 -4.38 2.52 -0.32
CA MET A 184 -3.01 3.01 -0.15
C MET A 184 -2.07 2.08 0.63
N GLY A 185 -2.61 0.93 1.02
CA GLY A 185 -1.97 -0.11 1.78
C GLY A 185 -2.68 -0.32 3.12
N ARG A 186 -2.47 -1.47 3.74
CA ARG A 186 -3.10 -1.82 5.03
C ARG A 186 -2.15 -1.52 6.17
N VAL A 187 -2.70 -0.98 7.26
CA VAL A 187 -2.00 -0.80 8.55
C VAL A 187 -1.31 -2.11 8.94
N ASN A 188 -0.02 -2.02 9.26
CA ASN A 188 0.84 -3.18 9.55
C ASN A 188 1.24 -3.29 11.03
N PHE A 189 0.89 -2.31 11.86
CA PHE A 189 1.24 -2.27 13.28
C PHE A 189 0.06 -1.79 14.14
N GLY A 190 0.04 -2.23 15.41
CA GLY A 190 -0.96 -1.83 16.39
C GLY A 190 -2.31 -2.52 16.25
N ARG A 191 -3.28 -2.03 17.04
CA ARG A 191 -4.61 -2.65 17.21
C ARG A 191 -5.49 -2.63 15.96
N TYR A 192 -5.30 -1.65 15.09
CA TYR A 192 -6.18 -1.41 13.94
C TYR A 192 -5.67 -2.11 12.67
N ASN A 193 -5.13 -3.32 12.82
CA ASN A 193 -4.63 -4.12 11.71
C ASN A 193 -5.76 -4.86 10.98
N ASN A 194 -7.00 -4.89 11.48
CA ASN A 194 -8.18 -5.34 10.72
C ASN A 194 -8.66 -4.27 9.71
N ASP A 195 -7.74 -3.77 8.90
CA ASP A 195 -7.91 -2.58 8.07
C ASP A 195 -8.57 -2.91 6.72
N PHE A 196 -9.90 -3.00 6.76
CA PHE A 196 -10.75 -3.10 5.56
C PHE A 196 -10.53 -1.91 4.62
N LYS A 197 -10.67 -2.15 3.32
CA LYS A 197 -10.43 -1.15 2.26
C LYS A 197 -11.63 -1.04 1.35
N GLY A 198 -11.75 0.08 0.66
CA GLY A 198 -12.96 0.48 -0.05
C GLY A 198 -13.82 1.41 0.79
N LEU A 199 -15.09 1.54 0.43
CA LEU A 199 -16.08 2.24 1.25
C LEU A 199 -16.52 1.33 2.40
N VAL A 200 -15.96 1.57 3.59
CA VAL A 200 -16.22 0.74 4.78
C VAL A 200 -17.44 1.19 5.59
N SER A 201 -18.04 2.33 5.21
CA SER A 201 -19.27 2.89 5.76
C SER A 201 -20.13 3.46 4.64
N ASN A 202 -21.41 3.71 4.94
CA ASN A 202 -22.32 4.36 4.01
C ASN A 202 -21.84 5.77 3.66
N LEU A 203 -22.14 6.21 2.43
CA LEU A 203 -22.02 7.61 2.02
C LEU A 203 -23.39 8.27 2.11
N THR A 204 -23.42 9.52 2.54
CA THR A 204 -24.62 10.36 2.53
C THR A 204 -24.44 11.52 1.57
N LEU A 205 -25.52 11.94 0.92
CA LEU A 205 -25.61 13.21 0.22
C LEU A 205 -26.64 14.04 0.99
N ASP A 206 -26.18 15.15 1.57
CA ASP A 206 -26.90 15.81 2.67
C ASP A 206 -27.19 14.80 3.80
N GLU A 207 -28.46 14.56 4.11
CA GLU A 207 -28.89 13.62 5.16
C GLU A 207 -29.30 12.24 4.59
N ASP A 208 -29.37 12.10 3.27
CA ASP A 208 -29.86 10.89 2.62
C ASP A 208 -28.74 9.89 2.34
N THR A 209 -28.93 8.65 2.78
CA THR A 209 -27.98 7.56 2.51
C THR A 209 -28.02 7.15 1.05
N LEU A 210 -26.85 7.15 0.40
CA LEU A 210 -26.68 6.69 -0.97
C LEU A 210 -26.65 5.15 -1.03
N VAL A 211 -27.68 4.58 -1.65
CA VAL A 211 -27.86 3.15 -1.91
C VAL A 211 -27.65 2.79 -3.40
N GLU A 212 -27.80 1.51 -3.76
CA GLU A 212 -27.75 0.97 -5.14
C GLU A 212 -26.41 1.19 -5.87
N TRP A 213 -25.34 0.60 -5.33
CA TRP A 213 -23.99 0.68 -5.90
C TRP A 213 -23.70 -0.44 -6.92
N GLU A 214 -23.12 -0.08 -8.05
CA GLU A 214 -22.38 -0.97 -8.94
C GLU A 214 -20.90 -0.91 -8.55
N ILE A 215 -20.26 -2.04 -8.24
CA ILE A 215 -18.89 -2.08 -7.74
C ILE A 215 -18.00 -2.83 -8.73
N TYR A 216 -16.91 -2.20 -9.17
CA TYR A 216 -15.96 -2.72 -10.13
C TYR A 216 -14.56 -2.81 -9.52
N PRO A 217 -14.06 -4.03 -9.25
CA PRO A 217 -12.64 -4.22 -9.00
C PRO A 217 -11.86 -3.96 -10.30
N LEU A 218 -10.80 -3.14 -10.22
CA LEU A 218 -9.97 -2.79 -11.37
C LEU A 218 -8.73 -3.68 -11.43
N ASP A 219 -8.67 -4.57 -12.41
CA ASP A 219 -7.45 -5.32 -12.78
C ASP A 219 -6.53 -4.43 -13.61
N ILE A 220 -5.88 -3.46 -12.95
CA ILE A 220 -5.00 -2.49 -13.62
C ILE A 220 -3.77 -3.18 -14.20
N ASP A 221 -3.15 -4.09 -13.43
CA ASP A 221 -1.95 -4.81 -13.90
C ASP A 221 -2.29 -5.65 -15.14
N GLY A 222 -3.45 -6.33 -15.15
CA GLY A 222 -3.97 -7.02 -16.33
C GLY A 222 -4.21 -6.06 -17.50
N ALA A 223 -4.83 -4.91 -17.28
CA ALA A 223 -5.09 -3.91 -18.32
C ALA A 223 -3.80 -3.34 -18.93
N VAL A 224 -2.79 -3.05 -18.11
CA VAL A 224 -1.47 -2.57 -18.58
C VAL A 224 -0.77 -3.66 -19.40
N ASN A 225 -0.81 -4.92 -18.95
CA ASN A 225 -0.14 -6.03 -19.63
C ASN A 225 -0.76 -6.43 -20.96
N HIS A 226 -2.09 -6.30 -21.12
CA HIS A 226 -2.77 -6.57 -22.40
C HIS A 226 -2.70 -5.38 -23.37
N GLY A 227 -2.06 -4.29 -22.96
CA GLY A 227 -2.03 -3.03 -23.68
C GLY A 227 -3.33 -2.27 -23.48
N ILE A 228 -3.21 -1.03 -23.01
CA ILE A 228 -4.33 -0.08 -22.93
C ILE A 228 -4.59 0.45 -24.35
N ASN A 229 -5.12 -0.41 -25.22
CA ASN A 229 -5.53 -0.09 -26.58
C ASN A 229 -7.00 0.33 -26.57
N GLY A 230 -7.29 1.43 -25.88
CA GLY A 230 -8.58 2.12 -26.01
C GLY A 230 -8.46 3.13 -27.15
N HIS A 231 -9.47 3.20 -28.01
CA HIS A 231 -9.63 4.22 -29.04
C HIS A 231 -9.05 5.55 -28.57
N LEU A 232 -7.98 6.00 -29.24
CA LEU A 232 -7.45 7.36 -29.14
C LEU A 232 -8.50 8.30 -29.74
N ASP A 233 -9.67 8.42 -29.10
CA ASP A 233 -10.40 9.67 -29.17
C ASP A 233 -9.50 10.65 -28.46
N ARG A 234 -8.65 11.27 -29.29
CA ARG A 234 -7.84 12.42 -28.96
C ARG A 234 -8.84 13.54 -28.71
N GLN A 235 -9.54 13.47 -27.58
CA GLN A 235 -10.47 14.50 -27.16
C GLN A 235 -9.65 15.77 -27.13
N GLU A 236 -10.06 16.78 -27.90
CA GLU A 236 -9.51 18.11 -27.82
C GLU A 236 -9.74 18.58 -26.38
N ARG A 237 -8.68 18.48 -25.56
CA ARG A 237 -8.76 18.81 -24.15
C ARG A 237 -8.95 20.33 -24.05
N SER A 238 -10.10 20.74 -23.56
CA SER A 238 -10.37 22.13 -23.19
C SER A 238 -9.35 22.58 -22.14
N ILE A 239 -8.75 23.76 -22.33
CA ILE A 239 -7.86 24.40 -21.35
C ILE A 239 -8.66 24.61 -20.06
N GLY A 240 -8.44 23.72 -19.09
CA GLY A 240 -9.01 23.82 -17.75
C GLY A 240 -8.27 24.84 -16.90
N SER A 241 -8.90 25.27 -15.82
CA SER A 241 -8.24 26.06 -14.78
C SER A 241 -7.09 25.24 -14.17
N PRO A 242 -5.88 25.80 -13.96
CA PRO A 242 -4.74 25.10 -13.37
C PRO A 242 -4.97 24.60 -11.92
N LEU A 243 -6.11 24.94 -11.32
CA LEU A 243 -6.51 24.55 -9.95
C LEU A 243 -7.58 23.44 -9.92
N SER A 244 -8.02 22.91 -11.07
CA SER A 244 -9.03 21.85 -11.10
C SER A 244 -8.40 20.46 -11.20
N TYR A 245 -8.88 19.53 -10.37
CA TYR A 245 -8.56 18.10 -10.52
C TYR A 245 -8.87 17.61 -11.94
N GLU A 246 -8.01 16.75 -12.48
CA GLU A 246 -8.24 16.04 -13.76
C GLU A 246 -8.84 14.65 -13.51
N ALA A 247 -9.53 14.07 -14.48
CA ALA A 247 -10.01 12.69 -14.34
C ALA A 247 -8.82 11.72 -14.28
N PRO A 248 -8.88 10.64 -13.44
CA PRO A 248 -7.84 9.60 -13.44
C PRO A 248 -7.59 9.06 -14.86
N THR A 249 -6.35 9.14 -15.32
CA THR A 249 -6.02 8.92 -16.74
C THR A 249 -4.73 8.14 -16.90
N PHE A 250 -4.73 7.19 -17.84
CA PHE A 250 -3.52 6.51 -18.29
C PHE A 250 -2.80 7.33 -19.37
N TYR A 251 -1.49 7.49 -19.20
CA TYR A 251 -0.56 8.09 -20.13
C TYR A 251 0.46 7.06 -20.55
N THR A 252 0.77 6.98 -21.85
CA THR A 252 1.72 6.00 -22.38
C THR A 252 2.87 6.69 -23.10
N GLY A 253 4.09 6.20 -22.89
CA GLY A 253 5.31 6.69 -23.53
C GLY A 253 6.25 5.53 -23.90
N ARG A 254 7.31 5.84 -24.63
CA ARG A 254 8.33 4.85 -25.02
C ARG A 254 9.73 5.36 -24.74
N LEU A 255 10.61 4.48 -24.26
CA LEU A 255 12.03 4.74 -24.05
C LEU A 255 12.86 3.74 -24.85
N SER A 256 13.65 4.22 -25.80
CA SER A 256 14.59 3.38 -26.56
C SER A 256 15.98 3.39 -25.93
N ILE A 257 16.58 2.22 -25.78
CA ILE A 257 17.95 2.05 -25.28
C ILE A 257 18.77 1.43 -26.42
N PRO A 258 19.93 1.99 -26.79
CA PRO A 258 20.73 1.48 -27.90
C PRO A 258 21.27 0.07 -27.63
N GLU A 259 21.23 -0.78 -28.66
CA GLU A 259 21.83 -2.11 -28.64
C GLU A 259 23.37 -2.06 -28.76
N GLY A 260 24.04 -3.15 -28.39
CA GLY A 260 25.47 -3.34 -28.62
C GLY A 260 26.41 -2.55 -27.70
N ILE A 261 25.87 -1.85 -26.69
CA ILE A 261 26.65 -1.16 -25.66
C ILE A 261 26.76 -2.08 -24.43
N PRO A 262 27.96 -2.60 -24.08
CA PRO A 262 28.12 -3.61 -23.03
C PRO A 262 27.58 -3.22 -21.65
N ASP A 263 27.60 -1.93 -21.35
CA ASP A 263 27.18 -1.41 -20.04
C ASP A 263 25.71 -1.00 -19.99
N LEU A 264 24.92 -1.18 -21.06
CA LEU A 264 23.48 -0.88 -21.08
C LEU A 264 22.63 -2.16 -21.19
N PRO A 265 21.42 -2.19 -20.58
CA PRO A 265 20.81 -1.15 -19.74
C PRO A 265 21.45 -1.05 -18.34
N GLN A 266 21.32 0.14 -17.72
CA GLN A 266 21.75 0.41 -16.34
C GLN A 266 20.56 0.69 -15.44
N ASP A 267 20.81 0.59 -14.13
CA ASP A 267 19.87 1.05 -13.12
C ASP A 267 19.68 2.56 -13.28
N THR A 268 18.46 3.03 -13.03
CA THR A 268 18.12 4.45 -13.12
C THR A 268 17.01 4.79 -12.14
N TYR A 269 16.59 6.04 -12.12
CA TYR A 269 15.50 6.52 -11.31
C TYR A 269 14.55 7.34 -12.16
N VAL A 270 13.25 7.12 -12.02
CA VAL A 270 12.22 7.90 -12.72
C VAL A 270 11.70 9.02 -11.82
N LYS A 271 11.61 10.23 -12.37
CA LYS A 271 11.13 11.46 -11.73
C LYS A 271 9.93 12.02 -12.50
N PHE A 272 9.02 12.67 -11.78
CA PHE A 272 7.71 13.08 -12.29
C PHE A 272 7.49 14.61 -12.16
N PRO A 273 8.16 15.45 -12.96
CA PRO A 273 8.00 16.90 -12.89
C PRO A 273 6.59 17.36 -13.29
N GLY A 274 5.90 18.05 -12.38
CA GLY A 274 4.55 18.60 -12.59
C GLY A 274 3.40 17.58 -12.54
N TRP A 275 3.70 16.30 -12.33
CA TRP A 275 2.69 15.30 -11.97
C TRP A 275 2.38 15.38 -10.48
N THR A 276 1.24 14.81 -10.07
CA THR A 276 0.75 14.99 -8.69
C THR A 276 0.82 13.69 -7.91
N LYS A 277 0.06 12.68 -8.35
CA LYS A 277 -0.06 11.41 -7.62
C LYS A 277 -0.49 10.29 -8.55
N GLY A 278 0.20 9.15 -8.47
CA GLY A 278 -0.17 8.04 -9.33
C GLY A 278 0.66 6.78 -9.17
N GLN A 279 0.60 5.94 -10.20
CA GLN A 279 1.36 4.70 -10.33
C GLN A 279 2.04 4.63 -11.70
N ILE A 280 3.15 3.91 -11.79
CA ILE A 280 3.90 3.72 -13.04
C ILE A 280 4.23 2.24 -13.27
N TRP A 281 4.17 1.84 -14.54
CA TRP A 281 4.63 0.57 -15.05
C TRP A 281 5.66 0.78 -16.15
N ILE A 282 6.69 -0.07 -16.18
CA ILE A 282 7.66 -0.16 -17.27
C ILE A 282 7.66 -1.60 -17.77
N ASN A 283 7.39 -1.80 -19.06
CA ASN A 283 7.26 -3.14 -19.67
C ASN A 283 6.30 -4.06 -18.90
N GLY A 284 5.20 -3.50 -18.37
CA GLY A 284 4.22 -4.24 -17.55
C GLY A 284 4.63 -4.45 -16.09
N PHE A 285 5.88 -4.14 -15.71
CA PHE A 285 6.34 -4.23 -14.33
C PHE A 285 5.91 -2.98 -13.54
N ASN A 286 5.07 -3.18 -12.51
CA ASN A 286 4.61 -2.12 -11.61
C ASN A 286 5.76 -1.67 -10.68
N LEU A 287 6.28 -0.45 -10.86
CA LEU A 287 7.35 0.07 -9.99
C LEU A 287 6.83 0.61 -8.66
N GLY A 288 5.52 0.83 -8.54
CA GLY A 288 4.88 1.38 -7.35
C GLY A 288 4.30 2.78 -7.58
N ARG A 289 4.18 3.53 -6.48
CA ARG A 289 3.49 4.83 -6.44
C ARG A 289 4.46 5.99 -6.50
N TYR A 290 4.10 7.05 -7.21
CA TYR A 290 4.75 8.35 -7.08
C TYR A 290 3.80 9.34 -6.40
N TRP A 291 4.35 10.21 -5.55
CA TRP A 291 3.58 11.29 -4.92
C TRP A 291 4.46 12.53 -4.65
N PRO A 292 5.05 13.15 -5.69
CA PRO A 292 5.95 14.29 -5.55
C PRO A 292 5.27 15.50 -4.89
N ALA A 293 3.94 15.63 -5.00
CA ALA A 293 3.17 16.67 -4.32
C ALA A 293 3.22 16.56 -2.78
N ARG A 294 3.53 15.38 -2.22
CA ARG A 294 3.76 15.20 -0.77
C ARG A 294 5.21 14.89 -0.39
N GLY A 295 5.97 14.24 -1.26
CA GLY A 295 7.32 13.78 -0.92
C GLY A 295 7.32 12.79 0.27
N PRO A 296 8.45 12.61 0.96
CA PRO A 296 9.78 13.14 0.63
C PRO A 296 10.41 12.41 -0.58
N GLN A 297 9.86 11.27 -0.98
CA GLN A 297 10.27 10.52 -2.15
C GLN A 297 9.77 11.17 -3.43
N LEU A 298 10.70 11.65 -4.27
CA LEU A 298 10.40 12.26 -5.57
C LEU A 298 10.76 11.36 -6.75
N THR A 299 11.63 10.36 -6.53
CA THR A 299 12.08 9.44 -7.57
C THR A 299 11.79 7.98 -7.20
N LEU A 300 11.43 7.16 -8.18
CA LEU A 300 11.30 5.71 -8.04
C LEU A 300 12.50 5.00 -8.67
N PHE A 301 13.04 4.00 -7.98
CA PHE A 301 14.12 3.17 -8.51
C PHE A 301 13.61 2.29 -9.65
N VAL A 302 14.38 2.23 -10.73
CA VAL A 302 14.12 1.40 -11.91
C VAL A 302 15.28 0.43 -12.06
N PRO A 303 15.07 -0.87 -11.75
CA PRO A 303 16.14 -1.85 -11.86
C PRO A 303 16.40 -2.19 -13.33
N ARG A 304 17.67 -2.30 -13.74
CA ARG A 304 18.05 -2.52 -15.14
C ARG A 304 17.43 -3.77 -15.78
N ASN A 305 17.11 -4.78 -14.99
CA ASN A 305 16.65 -6.08 -15.48
C ASN A 305 15.22 -6.06 -16.02
N ILE A 306 14.45 -4.99 -15.80
CA ILE A 306 13.14 -4.80 -16.45
C ILE A 306 13.23 -4.00 -17.74
N LEU A 307 14.40 -3.42 -18.05
CA LEU A 307 14.66 -2.65 -19.26
C LEU A 307 15.26 -3.55 -20.34
N VAL A 308 14.94 -3.25 -21.59
CA VAL A 308 15.43 -3.95 -22.77
C VAL A 308 16.01 -2.96 -23.78
N SER A 309 17.04 -3.40 -24.52
CA SER A 309 17.62 -2.66 -25.64
C SER A 309 17.10 -3.13 -27.00
N SER A 310 16.48 -4.32 -27.07
CA SER A 310 16.01 -4.92 -28.31
C SER A 310 14.76 -4.27 -28.91
N GLU A 311 14.01 -3.52 -28.10
CA GLU A 311 12.80 -2.84 -28.51
C GLU A 311 12.52 -1.62 -27.62
N PRO A 312 11.68 -0.65 -28.05
CA PRO A 312 11.30 0.46 -27.19
C PRO A 312 10.56 -0.03 -25.94
N ASN A 313 11.08 0.36 -24.77
CA ASN A 313 10.47 0.07 -23.48
C ASN A 313 9.15 0.83 -23.37
N ASN A 314 8.06 0.12 -23.04
CA ASN A 314 6.75 0.72 -22.87
C ASN A 314 6.61 1.28 -21.45
N ILE A 315 6.21 2.55 -21.35
CA ILE A 315 5.99 3.23 -20.08
C ILE A 315 4.51 3.54 -19.98
N THR A 316 3.88 3.16 -18.88
CA THR A 316 2.48 3.51 -18.58
C THR A 316 2.40 4.20 -17.24
N VAL A 317 1.80 5.39 -17.20
CA VAL A 317 1.58 6.19 -16.00
C VAL A 317 0.09 6.33 -15.77
N LEU A 318 -0.41 5.95 -14.59
CA LEU A 318 -1.76 6.26 -14.13
C LEU A 318 -1.68 7.48 -13.22
N GLU A 319 -2.11 8.65 -13.69
CA GLU A 319 -2.22 9.87 -12.88
C GLU A 319 -3.62 9.95 -12.29
N LEU A 320 -3.70 10.21 -10.98
CA LEU A 320 -4.92 10.17 -10.21
C LEU A 320 -5.47 11.55 -9.87
N GLU A 321 -4.67 12.62 -9.92
CA GLU A 321 -5.05 13.94 -9.45
C GLU A 321 -4.93 15.02 -10.53
N HIS A 322 -3.73 15.30 -11.01
CA HIS A 322 -3.45 16.34 -12.01
C HIS A 322 -2.14 16.04 -12.76
N SER A 323 -2.19 16.14 -14.09
CA SER A 323 -1.03 15.93 -14.97
C SER A 323 -0.46 17.25 -15.51
N PRO A 324 0.83 17.31 -15.87
CA PRO A 324 1.41 18.47 -16.53
C PRO A 324 0.97 18.64 -17.99
N CYS A 325 0.24 17.67 -18.54
CA CYS A 325 0.05 17.51 -19.98
C CYS A 325 -0.87 18.56 -20.63
N THR A 326 -1.54 19.38 -19.83
CA THR A 326 -2.38 20.51 -20.26
C THR A 326 -1.69 21.86 -20.10
N THR A 327 -0.63 21.95 -19.30
CA THR A 327 0.02 23.21 -18.91
C THR A 327 1.49 23.31 -19.32
N GLN A 328 2.18 22.18 -19.46
CA GLN A 328 3.60 22.10 -19.83
C GLN A 328 3.90 20.79 -20.59
N ALA A 329 5.18 20.45 -20.75
CA ALA A 329 5.60 19.20 -21.39
C ALA A 329 5.04 17.98 -20.63
N CYS A 330 4.36 17.09 -21.35
CA CYS A 330 3.80 15.84 -20.82
C CYS A 330 4.89 14.76 -20.78
N GLU A 331 5.84 14.92 -19.86
CA GLU A 331 7.04 14.07 -19.80
C GLU A 331 7.36 13.59 -18.38
N ILE A 332 8.18 12.54 -18.33
CA ILE A 332 8.85 12.06 -17.12
C ILE A 332 10.34 11.99 -17.42
N GLU A 333 11.16 12.06 -16.38
CA GLU A 333 12.62 12.11 -16.51
C GLU A 333 13.25 10.86 -15.92
N PHE A 334 14.22 10.27 -16.62
CA PHE A 334 15.11 9.26 -16.06
C PHE A 334 16.42 9.93 -15.64
N VAL A 335 16.80 9.75 -14.38
CA VAL A 335 17.97 10.39 -13.74
C VAL A 335 18.90 9.33 -13.13
N ASP A 336 20.15 9.70 -12.88
CA ASP A 336 21.21 8.81 -12.37
C ASP A 336 21.29 8.75 -10.84
N LYS A 337 20.59 9.66 -10.14
CA LYS A 337 20.62 9.76 -8.67
C LYS A 337 19.21 9.81 -8.07
N PRO A 338 18.99 9.12 -6.94
CA PRO A 338 17.71 9.19 -6.24
C PRO A 338 17.53 10.53 -5.55
N THR A 339 16.28 10.99 -5.48
CA THR A 339 15.82 12.04 -4.55
C THR A 339 14.71 11.46 -3.68
N ILE A 340 15.08 11.06 -2.45
CA ILE A 340 14.18 10.39 -1.49
C ILE A 340 13.87 11.21 -0.23
N ASN A 341 14.53 12.37 -0.08
CA ASN A 341 14.52 13.20 1.12
C ASN A 341 14.19 14.67 0.80
N ALA A 342 13.35 14.92 -0.21
CA ALA A 342 12.99 16.28 -0.55
C ALA A 342 12.08 16.90 0.51
N THR A 343 12.29 18.19 0.78
CA THR A 343 11.39 18.99 1.60
C THR A 343 10.19 19.38 0.75
N ALA A 344 9.00 18.87 1.07
CA ALA A 344 7.75 19.36 0.51
C ALA A 344 7.07 20.24 1.56
N GLU A 345 6.66 21.45 1.17
CA GLU A 345 5.79 22.28 2.00
C GLU A 345 4.40 21.64 2.01
N TYR A 346 4.07 20.91 3.08
CA TYR A 346 2.73 20.41 3.33
C TYR A 346 2.14 21.15 4.52
N GLU A 347 1.03 21.88 4.30
CA GLU A 347 0.26 22.50 5.39
C GLU A 347 -0.34 21.41 6.28
N ASN A 348 0.29 21.20 7.44
CA ASN A 348 -0.21 20.35 8.52
C ASN A 348 -1.29 21.11 9.33
N ASP A 349 -2.48 21.26 8.76
CA ASP A 349 -3.67 21.70 9.51
C ASP A 349 -4.47 20.52 10.11
N ALA A 350 -3.99 19.28 9.95
CA ALA A 350 -4.59 18.13 10.61
C ALA A 350 -4.05 18.01 12.06
N PRO A 351 -4.90 17.87 13.09
CA PRO A 351 -4.43 17.53 14.41
C PRO A 351 -3.66 16.21 14.37
N GLN A 352 -2.56 16.11 15.12
CA GLN A 352 -1.78 14.88 15.24
C GLN A 352 -2.71 13.68 15.51
N LEU A 353 -2.82 12.79 14.53
CA LEU A 353 -3.65 11.57 14.63
C LEU A 353 -3.08 10.55 15.63
N PHE A 354 -1.95 10.86 16.26
CA PHE A 354 -1.44 10.20 17.45
C PHE A 354 -0.93 11.24 18.43
N VAL A 355 -1.78 11.67 19.35
CA VAL A 355 -1.29 12.08 20.66
C VAL A 355 -0.78 10.79 21.30
N ARG A 356 0.52 10.75 21.60
CA ARG A 356 1.11 9.79 22.54
C ARG A 356 0.11 9.65 23.68
N ASP A 357 -0.46 8.47 23.90
CA ASP A 357 -1.41 8.25 24.99
C ASP A 357 -0.62 8.28 26.31
N ILE A 358 -0.07 9.45 26.65
CA ILE A 358 0.50 9.80 27.94
C ILE A 358 -0.68 10.22 28.82
N ARG A 359 -1.66 9.34 28.98
CA ARG A 359 -2.58 9.39 30.12
C ARG A 359 -3.00 7.98 30.51
N LEU A 360 -2.06 7.25 31.09
CA LEU A 360 -2.37 6.40 32.24
C LEU A 360 -1.35 6.64 33.36
N ASN A 361 -1.11 7.92 33.68
CA ASN A 361 -0.89 8.30 35.07
C ASN A 361 -2.27 8.34 35.71
N HIS A 362 -2.71 7.23 36.32
CA HIS A 362 -3.52 7.22 37.54
C HIS A 362 -3.59 5.77 38.07
N LEU A 363 -2.79 5.55 39.11
CA LEU A 363 -2.81 4.49 40.13
C LEU A 363 -2.30 3.10 39.73
#